data_AF-A0A972AS53-F1
#
_entry.id   AF-A0A972AS53-F1
#
_cell.length_a   1.000
_cell.length_b   1.000
_cell.length_c   1.000
_cell.angle_alpha   90.00
_cell.angle_beta   90.00
_cell.angle_gamma   90.00
#
_symmetry.space_group_name_H-M   'P 1'
#
loop_
_entity.id
_entity.type
_entity.pdbx_description
1 polymer ?
#
loop_
_entity_poly.entity_id
_entity_poly.type
_entity_poly.pdbx_seq_one_letter_code
_entity_poly.pdbx_strand_id
1 'polypeptide(L)'
;MELFCSGDEEALLQGQKIGIDVFFGWEYSYLGTDFLTYGLDKNRLLNHPDLLELDVNDYLDFVRSEGGFVVHAHPFREGRHIAMIRLFPRQVDAIEVTNANRKDFENERAKEFAENYDLLQIVGSDNHQGAQERLCGIKLNRPLTDIMDMINAIKNKETEFFTEHP
;
A
#
# COMPACT_ATOMS: atom_id res chain seq x y z
N MET A 1 -14.91 5.66 -11.36
CA MET A 1 -13.57 6.12 -10.94
C MET A 1 -13.56 7.53 -10.36
N GLU A 2 -14.39 8.48 -10.82
CA GLU A 2 -14.43 9.82 -10.18
C GLU A 2 -14.82 9.78 -8.70
N LEU A 3 -15.86 9.03 -8.32
CA LEU A 3 -16.22 8.81 -6.90
C LEU A 3 -15.13 8.08 -6.10
N PHE A 4 -14.26 7.32 -6.76
CA PHE A 4 -13.16 6.63 -6.08
C PHE A 4 -12.09 7.62 -5.59
N CYS A 5 -11.98 8.76 -6.25
CA CYS A 5 -10.99 9.78 -5.92
C CYS A 5 -11.52 10.85 -4.94
N SER A 6 -12.82 10.89 -4.64
CA SER A 6 -13.37 11.92 -3.74
C SER A 6 -12.89 11.75 -2.31
N GLY A 7 -12.61 10.51 -1.88
CA GLY A 7 -12.04 10.25 -0.55
C GLY A 7 -10.66 10.87 -0.35
N ASP A 8 -9.81 10.84 -1.39
CA ASP A 8 -8.51 11.50 -1.36
C ASP A 8 -8.64 13.03 -1.29
N GLU A 9 -9.54 13.61 -2.09
CA GLU A 9 -9.78 15.07 -2.06
C GLU A 9 -10.28 15.55 -0.70
N GLU A 10 -11.20 14.82 -0.07
CA GLU A 10 -11.67 15.10 1.28
C GLU A 10 -10.57 14.95 2.33
N ALA A 11 -9.76 13.89 2.23
CA ALA A 11 -8.62 13.66 3.10
C ALA A 11 -7.59 14.79 2.97
N LEU A 12 -7.24 15.19 1.75
CA LEU A 12 -6.32 16.28 1.47
C LEU A 12 -6.81 17.61 2.07
N LEU A 13 -8.09 17.95 1.86
CA LEU A 13 -8.69 19.15 2.43
C LEU A 13 -8.69 19.13 3.97
N GLN A 14 -8.90 17.97 4.58
CA GLN A 14 -8.87 17.84 6.04
C GLN A 14 -7.44 17.88 6.58
N GLY A 15 -6.49 17.20 5.92
CA GLY A 15 -5.07 17.21 6.25
C GLY A 15 -4.50 18.63 6.29
N GLN A 16 -4.82 19.44 5.27
CA GLN A 16 -4.46 20.86 5.22
C GLN A 16 -4.96 21.67 6.43
N LYS A 17 -6.14 21.35 6.97
CA LYS A 17 -6.71 22.04 8.14
C LYS A 17 -6.03 21.67 9.45
N ILE A 18 -5.52 20.44 9.56
CA ILE A 18 -4.96 19.89 10.80
C ILE A 18 -3.43 19.76 10.77
N GLY A 19 -2.78 20.13 9.67
CA GLY A 19 -1.33 20.08 9.51
C GLY A 19 -0.79 18.66 9.26
N ILE A 20 -1.54 17.84 8.53
CA ILE A 20 -1.13 16.51 8.08
C ILE A 20 -1.02 16.52 6.55
N ASP A 21 0.14 16.13 6.04
CA ASP A 21 0.35 15.92 4.62
C ASP A 21 -0.36 14.64 4.16
N VAL A 22 -1.05 14.73 3.02
CA VAL A 22 -1.79 13.62 2.43
C VAL A 22 -1.23 13.37 1.04
N PHE A 23 -0.88 12.12 0.77
CA PHE A 23 -0.31 11.69 -0.50
C PHE A 23 -1.25 10.71 -1.19
N PHE A 24 -1.50 10.96 -2.48
CA PHE A 24 -2.38 10.14 -3.28
C PHE A 24 -1.84 8.71 -3.46
N GLY A 25 -2.74 7.75 -3.34
CA GLY A 25 -2.52 6.34 -3.58
C GLY A 25 -3.85 5.62 -3.52
N TRP A 26 -3.85 4.35 -3.91
CA TRP A 26 -5.08 3.55 -3.87
C TRP A 26 -4.80 2.06 -3.69
N GLU A 27 -5.81 1.32 -3.27
CA GLU A 27 -5.78 -0.14 -3.16
C GLU A 27 -6.60 -0.78 -4.28
N TYR A 28 -6.01 -1.73 -4.99
CA TYR A 28 -6.67 -2.60 -5.96
C TYR A 28 -6.84 -3.99 -5.36
N SER A 29 -8.07 -4.51 -5.40
CA SER A 29 -8.43 -5.80 -4.81
C SER A 29 -8.75 -6.84 -5.90
N TYR A 30 -8.01 -7.96 -5.88
CA TYR A 30 -8.23 -9.12 -6.74
C TYR A 30 -8.55 -10.36 -5.92
N LEU A 31 -9.83 -10.75 -5.84
CA LEU A 31 -10.28 -11.97 -5.14
C LEU A 31 -9.76 -12.09 -3.69
N GLY A 32 -9.69 -10.94 -2.99
CA GLY A 32 -9.17 -10.81 -1.62
C GLY A 32 -7.64 -10.74 -1.50
N THR A 33 -6.93 -10.63 -2.62
CA THR A 33 -5.51 -10.29 -2.70
C THR A 33 -5.40 -8.82 -3.08
N ASP A 34 -4.75 -8.01 -2.24
CA ASP A 34 -4.79 -6.56 -2.38
C ASP A 34 -3.41 -5.96 -2.67
N PHE A 35 -3.43 -4.86 -3.43
CA PHE A 35 -2.24 -4.18 -3.92
C PHE A 35 -2.36 -2.68 -3.72
N LEU A 36 -1.43 -2.06 -2.99
CA LEU A 36 -1.34 -0.61 -2.89
C LEU A 36 -0.55 -0.09 -4.10
N THR A 37 -1.05 0.98 -4.70
CA THR A 37 -0.38 1.68 -5.79
C THR A 37 -0.05 3.10 -5.40
N TYR A 38 1.21 3.48 -5.62
CA TYR A 38 1.75 4.80 -5.37
C TYR A 38 2.48 5.34 -6.60
N GLY A 39 2.67 6.67 -6.67
CA GLY A 39 3.50 7.32 -7.70
C GLY A 39 2.81 7.62 -9.03
N LEU A 40 1.56 7.19 -9.20
CA LEU A 40 0.69 7.58 -10.30
C LEU A 40 -0.34 8.59 -9.83
N ASP A 41 -0.76 9.52 -10.69
CA ASP A 41 -1.78 10.52 -10.36
C ASP A 41 -3.20 10.07 -10.74
N LYS A 42 -4.19 10.83 -10.27
CA LYS A 42 -5.60 10.62 -10.57
C LYS A 42 -5.90 10.62 -12.08
N ASN A 43 -5.19 11.44 -12.87
CA ASN A 43 -5.44 11.53 -14.30
C ASN A 43 -5.03 10.23 -15.01
N ARG A 44 -3.94 9.60 -14.60
CA ARG A 44 -3.52 8.28 -15.10
C ARG A 44 -4.57 7.23 -14.82
N LEU A 45 -5.14 7.21 -13.62
CA LEU A 45 -6.24 6.29 -13.30
C LEU A 45 -7.49 6.57 -14.17
N LEU A 46 -7.88 7.84 -14.31
CA LEU A 46 -9.09 8.22 -15.06
C LEU A 46 -9.00 7.99 -16.57
N ASN A 47 -7.81 8.09 -17.16
CA ASN A 47 -7.59 7.90 -18.59
C ASN A 47 -7.55 6.43 -19.03
N HIS A 48 -7.56 5.48 -18.10
CA HIS A 48 -7.55 4.04 -18.37
C HIS A 48 -8.71 3.33 -17.64
N PRO A 49 -9.97 3.54 -18.08
CA PRO A 49 -11.14 2.92 -17.44
C PRO A 49 -11.18 1.39 -17.56
N ASP A 50 -10.45 0.85 -18.52
CA ASP A 50 -10.22 -0.57 -18.77
C ASP A 50 -9.33 -1.24 -17.71
N LEU A 51 -8.66 -0.50 -16.83
CA LEU A 51 -7.85 -1.07 -15.74
C LEU A 51 -8.63 -2.01 -14.82
N LEU A 52 -9.94 -1.77 -14.66
CA LEU A 52 -10.81 -2.63 -13.86
C LEU A 52 -11.16 -3.96 -14.55
N GLU A 53 -10.93 -4.05 -15.86
CA GLU A 53 -11.20 -5.22 -16.69
C GLU A 53 -9.95 -6.08 -16.91
N LEU A 54 -8.75 -5.52 -16.65
CA LEU A 54 -7.50 -6.25 -16.74
C LEU A 54 -7.46 -7.41 -15.74
N ASP A 55 -6.80 -8.49 -16.16
CA ASP A 55 -6.39 -9.48 -15.18
C ASP A 55 -5.31 -8.89 -14.25
N VAL A 56 -5.15 -9.51 -13.08
CA VAL A 56 -4.26 -8.99 -12.05
C VAL A 56 -2.81 -8.85 -12.53
N ASN A 57 -2.31 -9.73 -13.41
CA ASN A 57 -0.94 -9.63 -13.89
C ASN A 57 -0.79 -8.43 -14.83
N ASP A 58 -1.73 -8.28 -15.76
CA ASP A 58 -1.76 -7.15 -16.68
C ASP A 58 -1.90 -5.81 -15.95
N TYR A 59 -2.71 -5.77 -14.88
CA TYR A 59 -2.83 -4.60 -14.01
C TYR A 59 -1.49 -4.22 -13.35
N LEU A 60 -0.82 -5.20 -12.74
CA LEU A 60 0.46 -4.97 -12.04
C LEU A 60 1.56 -4.55 -13.01
N ASP A 61 1.63 -5.20 -14.19
CA ASP A 61 2.59 -4.86 -15.23
C ASP A 61 2.33 -3.47 -15.80
N PHE A 62 1.06 -3.11 -16.02
CA PHE A 62 0.67 -1.76 -16.44
C PHE A 62 1.14 -0.70 -15.45
N VAL A 63 0.78 -0.83 -14.17
CA VAL A 63 1.12 0.16 -13.14
C VAL A 63 2.62 0.40 -13.09
N ARG A 64 3.41 -0.68 -13.11
CA ARG A 64 4.88 -0.60 -13.08
C ARG A 64 5.45 -0.01 -14.37
N SER A 65 4.87 -0.31 -15.53
CA SER A 65 5.28 0.27 -16.81
C SER A 65 5.06 1.78 -16.89
N GLU A 66 4.03 2.29 -16.21
CA GLU A 66 3.74 3.73 -16.09
C GLU A 66 4.58 4.43 -15.00
N GLY A 67 5.49 3.71 -14.35
CA GLY A 67 6.36 4.25 -13.30
C GLY A 67 5.75 4.24 -11.90
N GLY A 68 4.61 3.56 -11.73
CA GLY A 68 4.00 3.32 -10.43
C GLY A 68 4.84 2.38 -9.55
N PHE A 69 4.57 2.43 -8.25
CA PHE A 69 5.17 1.58 -7.23
C PHE A 69 4.09 0.71 -6.60
N VAL A 70 4.27 -0.59 -6.68
CA VAL A 70 3.27 -1.58 -6.26
C VAL A 70 3.70 -2.27 -4.97
N VAL A 71 2.84 -2.23 -3.97
CA VAL A 71 3.00 -2.97 -2.71
C VAL A 71 1.98 -4.08 -2.64
N HIS A 72 2.41 -5.32 -2.37
CA HIS A 72 1.48 -6.36 -1.98
C HIS A 72 0.99 -6.10 -0.55
N ALA A 73 -0.26 -5.70 -0.41
CA ALA A 73 -0.88 -5.41 0.88
C ALA A 73 -1.20 -6.72 1.59
N HIS A 74 -0.90 -6.79 2.90
CA HIS A 74 -1.25 -7.88 3.82
C HIS A 74 -1.35 -9.28 3.16
N PRO A 75 -0.28 -9.79 2.51
CA PRO A 75 -0.35 -10.91 1.56
C PRO A 75 -0.84 -12.24 2.12
N PHE A 76 -0.76 -12.40 3.45
CA PHE A 76 -1.19 -13.60 4.16
C PHE A 76 -2.52 -13.43 4.90
N ARG A 77 -3.29 -12.38 4.58
CA ARG A 77 -4.61 -12.15 5.16
C ARG A 77 -5.53 -13.33 4.88
N GLU A 78 -6.09 -13.91 5.95
CA GLU A 78 -7.12 -14.93 5.85
C GLU A 78 -8.52 -14.33 6.10
N GLY A 79 -9.51 -14.81 5.35
CA GLY A 79 -10.89 -14.37 5.52
C GLY A 79 -11.87 -15.31 4.84
N ARG A 80 -13.13 -15.33 5.29
CA ARG A 80 -14.18 -16.20 4.73
C ARG A 80 -14.42 -16.01 3.22
N HIS A 81 -14.09 -14.82 2.69
CA HIS A 81 -14.22 -14.48 1.28
C HIS A 81 -12.93 -14.77 0.47
N ILE A 82 -11.85 -15.20 1.12
CA ILE A 82 -10.55 -15.48 0.50
C ILE A 82 -10.44 -16.99 0.33
N ALA A 83 -10.54 -17.46 -0.92
CA ALA A 83 -10.49 -18.88 -1.22
C ALA A 83 -9.09 -19.49 -1.00
N MET A 84 -8.04 -18.72 -1.25
CA MET A 84 -6.64 -19.14 -1.10
C MET A 84 -5.71 -17.94 -1.05
N ILE A 85 -4.54 -18.12 -0.43
CA ILE A 85 -3.43 -17.16 -0.51
C ILE A 85 -2.82 -17.21 -1.91
N ARG A 86 -2.60 -16.03 -2.50
CA ARG A 86 -1.96 -15.83 -3.80
C ARG A 86 -0.80 -14.88 -3.62
N LEU A 87 0.39 -15.25 -4.09
CA LEU A 87 1.61 -14.47 -3.91
C LEU A 87 2.19 -14.07 -5.27
N PHE A 88 2.66 -12.83 -5.37
CA PHE A 88 3.11 -12.21 -6.62
C PHE A 88 4.58 -11.73 -6.56
N PRO A 89 5.54 -12.60 -6.23
CA PRO A 89 6.92 -12.19 -5.89
C PRO A 89 7.70 -11.48 -7.00
N ARG A 90 7.23 -11.51 -8.25
CA ARG A 90 7.94 -10.94 -9.42
C ARG A 90 7.24 -9.73 -10.02
N GLN A 91 6.07 -9.38 -9.51
CA GLN A 91 5.17 -8.38 -10.09
C GLN A 91 4.84 -7.25 -9.11
N VAL A 92 5.49 -7.24 -7.94
CA VAL A 92 5.39 -6.18 -6.94
C VAL A 92 6.77 -5.66 -6.61
N ASP A 93 6.85 -4.43 -6.11
CA ASP A 93 8.10 -3.78 -5.74
C ASP A 93 8.37 -3.90 -4.23
N ALA A 94 7.31 -4.00 -3.42
CA ALA A 94 7.40 -4.16 -1.97
C ALA A 94 6.30 -5.05 -1.39
N ILE A 95 6.51 -5.48 -0.14
CA ILE A 95 5.56 -6.21 0.68
C ILE A 95 5.20 -5.40 1.92
N GLU A 96 3.92 -5.33 2.26
CA GLU A 96 3.48 -4.86 3.57
C GLU A 96 3.78 -5.95 4.62
N VAL A 97 4.91 -5.80 5.34
CA VAL A 97 5.41 -6.81 6.30
C VAL A 97 4.83 -6.64 7.70
N THR A 98 4.22 -5.50 7.98
CA THR A 98 3.46 -5.29 9.21
C THR A 98 2.23 -4.47 8.90
N ASN A 99 1.08 -5.11 9.13
CA ASN A 99 -0.21 -4.47 9.07
C ASN A 99 -0.84 -4.47 10.47
N ALA A 100 -1.25 -3.29 10.96
CA ALA A 100 -1.78 -3.15 12.31
C ALA A 100 -3.08 -3.93 12.56
N ASN A 101 -3.88 -4.13 11.52
CA ASN A 101 -5.16 -4.84 11.56
C ASN A 101 -5.04 -6.33 11.18
N ARG A 102 -3.81 -6.84 11.05
CA ARG A 102 -3.54 -8.27 10.81
C ARG A 102 -2.95 -8.95 12.03
N LYS A 103 -3.11 -10.27 12.06
CA LYS A 103 -2.58 -11.13 13.11
C LYS A 103 -1.06 -11.24 12.98
N ASP A 104 -0.38 -11.46 14.10
CA ASP A 104 1.08 -11.54 14.12
C ASP A 104 1.62 -12.65 13.21
N PHE A 105 0.92 -13.78 13.11
CA PHE A 105 1.31 -14.86 12.19
C PHE A 105 1.26 -14.41 10.72
N GLU A 106 0.28 -13.58 10.33
CA GLU A 106 0.13 -13.10 8.95
C GLU A 106 1.27 -12.15 8.62
N ASN A 107 1.62 -11.26 9.56
CA ASN A 107 2.76 -10.35 9.45
C ASN A 107 4.11 -11.11 9.41
N GLU A 108 4.28 -12.15 10.23
CA GLU A 108 5.49 -13.00 10.23
C GLU A 108 5.70 -13.67 8.87
N ARG A 109 4.64 -14.25 8.29
CA ARG A 109 4.70 -14.86 6.96
C ARG A 109 4.96 -13.82 5.87
N ALA A 110 4.39 -12.63 5.98
CA ALA A 110 4.66 -11.52 5.05
C ALA A 110 6.13 -11.09 5.08
N LYS A 111 6.72 -11.02 6.27
CA LYS A 111 8.14 -10.71 6.44
C LYS A 111 9.04 -11.78 5.82
N GLU A 112 8.80 -13.06 6.11
CA GLU A 112 9.54 -14.17 5.50
C GLU A 112 9.42 -14.16 3.98
N PHE A 113 8.23 -13.84 3.46
CA PHE A 113 8.00 -13.73 2.03
C PHE A 113 8.84 -12.61 1.40
N ALA A 114 8.87 -11.42 2.02
CA ALA A 114 9.68 -10.32 1.54
C ALA A 114 11.18 -10.66 1.55
N GLU A 115 11.67 -11.27 2.62
CA GLU A 115 13.09 -11.64 2.79
C GLU A 115 13.53 -12.73 1.79
N ASN A 116 12.70 -13.75 1.56
CA ASN A 116 13.03 -14.85 0.64
C ASN A 116 13.12 -14.43 -0.83
N TYR A 117 12.46 -13.33 -1.20
CA TYR A 117 12.44 -12.80 -2.57
C TYR A 117 13.21 -11.48 -2.74
N ASP A 118 13.90 -11.02 -1.69
CA ASP A 118 14.64 -9.74 -1.67
C ASP A 118 13.77 -8.54 -2.10
N LEU A 119 12.52 -8.51 -1.64
CA LEU A 119 11.58 -7.44 -1.91
C LEU A 119 11.71 -6.33 -0.86
N LEU A 120 11.40 -5.09 -1.27
CA LEU A 120 11.32 -3.96 -0.35
C LEU A 120 10.20 -4.20 0.67
N GLN A 121 10.30 -3.54 1.81
CA GLN A 121 9.37 -3.72 2.92
C GLN A 121 8.71 -2.39 3.26
N ILE A 122 7.43 -2.44 3.59
CA ILE A 122 6.66 -1.32 4.14
C ILE A 122 5.74 -1.84 5.24
N VAL A 123 5.17 -0.93 6.02
CA VAL A 123 4.22 -1.23 7.07
C VAL A 123 3.06 -0.24 7.01
N GLY A 124 1.86 -0.65 7.40
CA GLY A 124 0.64 0.13 7.22
C GLY A 124 -0.45 -0.23 8.23
N SER A 125 -1.36 0.71 8.47
CA SER A 125 -2.40 0.48 9.48
C SER A 125 -3.59 -0.32 8.96
N ASP A 126 -3.95 -0.20 7.67
CA ASP A 126 -5.22 -0.72 7.13
C ASP A 126 -6.43 -0.25 7.96
N ASN A 127 -6.39 1.03 8.36
CA ASN A 127 -7.34 1.60 9.31
C ASN A 127 -8.71 1.84 8.68
N HIS A 128 -9.72 1.15 9.20
CA HIS A 128 -11.13 1.25 8.80
C HIS A 128 -12.05 1.74 9.93
N GLN A 129 -11.52 2.00 11.13
CA GLN A 129 -12.32 2.19 12.35
C GLN A 129 -11.94 3.45 13.15
N GLY A 130 -10.92 4.19 12.74
CA GLY A 130 -10.44 5.38 13.46
C GLY A 130 -9.39 5.01 14.49
N ALA A 131 -9.69 5.13 15.79
CA ALA A 131 -8.73 4.77 16.84
C ALA A 131 -8.35 3.28 16.75
N GLN A 132 -7.06 2.95 16.96
CA GLN A 132 -6.52 1.60 16.83
C GLN A 132 -5.75 1.18 18.10
N GLU A 133 -5.84 -0.08 18.49
CA GLU A 133 -5.08 -0.68 19.61
C GLU A 133 -3.60 -0.93 19.26
N ARG A 134 -3.29 -0.91 17.97
CA ARG A 134 -1.95 -1.05 17.42
C ARG A 134 -1.75 0.03 16.37
N LEU A 135 -0.69 0.80 16.51
CA LEU A 135 -0.22 1.74 15.50
C LEU A 135 1.03 1.16 14.86
N CYS A 136 1.17 1.36 13.56
CA CYS A 136 2.44 1.10 12.88
C CYS A 136 2.59 2.04 11.69
N GLY A 137 3.82 2.24 11.26
CA GLY A 137 4.15 3.13 10.17
C GLY A 137 5.65 3.14 9.88
N ILE A 138 5.99 3.83 8.80
CA ILE A 138 7.38 4.17 8.49
C ILE A 138 7.76 5.47 9.20
N LYS A 139 9.02 5.57 9.60
CA LYS A 139 9.60 6.74 10.23
C LYS A 139 10.82 7.19 9.45
N LEU A 140 10.92 8.50 9.24
CA LEU A 140 12.09 9.18 8.69
C LEU A 140 12.58 10.25 9.67
N ASN A 141 13.84 10.66 9.54
CA ASN A 141 14.43 11.76 10.31
C ASN A 141 14.06 13.16 9.76
N ARG A 142 13.23 13.21 8.72
CA ARG A 142 12.75 14.40 8.03
C ARG A 142 11.30 14.18 7.57
N PRO A 143 10.53 15.27 7.36
CA PRO A 143 9.25 15.17 6.66
C PRO A 143 9.44 14.65 5.23
N LEU A 144 8.42 13.96 4.73
CA LEU A 144 8.28 13.63 3.31
C LEU A 144 7.81 14.87 2.56
N THR A 145 8.31 15.08 1.34
CA THR A 145 7.85 16.21 0.50
C THR A 145 6.70 15.83 -0.42
N ASP A 146 6.69 14.60 -0.92
CA ASP A 146 5.65 14.04 -1.78
C ASP A 146 5.69 12.50 -1.79
N ILE A 147 4.81 11.89 -2.58
CA ILE A 147 4.73 10.43 -2.72
C ILE A 147 5.99 9.82 -3.37
N MET A 148 6.66 10.54 -4.28
CA MET A 148 7.85 10.03 -4.95
C MET A 148 9.05 10.03 -4.00
N ASP A 149 9.13 11.03 -3.12
CA ASP A 149 10.07 11.07 -2.01
C ASP A 149 9.88 9.89 -1.06
N MET A 150 8.63 9.52 -0.73
CA MET A 150 8.34 8.32 0.06
C MET A 150 8.84 7.06 -0.65
N ILE A 151 8.54 6.89 -1.94
CA ILE A 151 8.98 5.74 -2.74
C ILE A 151 10.51 5.67 -2.78
N ASN A 152 11.19 6.80 -2.98
CA ASN A 152 12.65 6.85 -3.02
C ASN A 152 13.26 6.52 -1.66
N ALA A 153 12.71 7.01 -0.56
CA ALA A 153 13.16 6.68 0.79
C ALA A 153 13.03 5.17 1.07
N ILE A 154 11.93 4.54 0.65
CA ILE A 154 11.76 3.08 0.76
C ILE A 154 12.81 2.35 -0.09
N LYS A 155 12.97 2.73 -1.36
CA LYS A 155 13.96 2.12 -2.28
C LYS A 155 15.40 2.24 -1.77
N ASN A 156 15.73 3.36 -1.15
CA ASN A 156 17.05 3.63 -0.60
C ASN A 156 17.26 3.07 0.82
N LYS A 157 16.24 2.41 1.40
CA LYS A 157 16.26 1.87 2.77
C LYS A 157 16.55 2.95 3.82
N GLU A 158 15.98 4.14 3.62
CA GLU A 158 16.06 5.31 4.52
C GLU A 158 14.96 5.30 5.60
N THR A 159 14.09 4.29 5.61
CA THR A 159 12.93 4.19 6.49
C THR A 159 13.20 3.25 7.67
N GLU A 160 12.78 3.68 8.87
CA GLU A 160 12.65 2.81 10.04
C GLU A 160 11.18 2.38 10.20
N PHE A 161 10.92 1.18 10.72
CA PHE A 161 9.55 0.74 11.02
C PHE A 161 9.28 0.88 12.50
N PHE A 162 8.08 1.33 12.86
CA PHE A 162 7.62 1.35 14.25
C PHE A 162 6.33 0.57 14.41
N THR A 163 6.11 0.03 15.61
CA THR A 163 4.84 -0.51 16.07
C THR A 163 4.64 -0.11 17.52
N GLU A 164 3.49 0.47 17.83
CA GLU A 164 3.17 1.02 19.15
C GLU A 164 1.78 0.55 19.59
N HIS A 165 1.59 0.45 20.91
CA HIS A 165 0.31 0.17 21.54
C HIS A 165 -0.06 1.39 22.40
N PRO A 166 -0.94 2.26 21.91
CA PRO A 166 -1.30 3.52 22.58
C PRO A 166 -2.08 3.32 23.88
#